data_AF-A0A0G0Z694-F1
#
_entry.id   AF-A0A0G0Z694-F1
#
_cell.length_a   1.000
_cell.length_b   1.000
_cell.length_c   1.000
_cell.angle_alpha   90.00
_cell.angle_beta   90.00
_cell.angle_gamma   90.00
#
_symmetry.space_group_name_H-M   'P 1'
#
loop_
_entity.id
_entity.type
_entity.pdbx_description
1 polymer ?
#
loop_
_entity_poly.entity_id
_entity_poly.type
_entity_poly.pdbx_seq_one_letter_code
_entity_poly.pdbx_strand_id
1 'polypeptide(L)'
;MQESLEKIQPQSEASKEKYNFPEIEALREDMVSLCRKMKVAIDERRYTILVSDEVGGRIPTLILRKIIKKIHPEKELRTIFVASGQKSDLPDYDSDRDKEDYKKMVKYLSVDPDDYVLLVTQFIYTGHTIQKLAVALGAVGYHLRGLDIAATTSFHISEEDLKEGIITSEDEDKMYEGEEYIENLRRPIFANNIFIGGMSQSTEELEKRHNRFTGVAKERKYNPSPILYTKFLEKYGKDMDFFSDEELKKIFGLEEGDSAEVIFTKKWETPENMKKYKELYEKPLTAEERKKLMEDIKKAREDVDALAREILKSVWNKT
;
A
#
# COMPACT_ATOMS: atom_id res chain seq x y z
N MET A 1 48.79 41.16 -5.72
CA MET A 1 48.31 40.07 -4.86
C MET A 1 47.31 40.67 -3.88
N GLN A 2 46.04 40.71 -4.28
CA GLN A 2 44.89 40.95 -3.41
C GLN A 2 43.70 40.43 -4.19
N GLU A 3 43.29 39.22 -3.82
CA GLU A 3 42.21 38.45 -4.44
C GLU A 3 40.88 39.15 -4.24
N SER A 4 40.16 39.31 -5.34
CA SER A 4 38.76 39.68 -5.39
C SER A 4 37.91 38.56 -4.82
N LEU A 5 37.35 38.76 -3.62
CA LEU A 5 36.31 37.91 -3.06
C LEU A 5 35.02 38.09 -3.87
N GLU A 6 34.86 37.24 -4.89
CA GLU A 6 33.59 37.05 -5.57
C GLU A 6 32.56 36.45 -4.61
N LYS A 7 31.37 37.06 -4.66
CA LYS A 7 30.18 36.75 -3.87
C LYS A 7 29.75 35.29 -4.09
N ILE A 8 29.81 34.48 -3.04
CA ILE A 8 28.98 33.27 -2.96
C ILE A 8 27.61 33.73 -2.45
N GLN A 9 26.69 34.02 -3.37
CA GLN A 9 25.27 34.05 -3.04
C GLN A 9 24.85 32.64 -2.60
N PRO A 10 24.16 32.47 -1.46
CA PRO A 10 23.59 31.19 -1.13
C PRO A 10 22.62 30.78 -2.25
N GLN A 11 22.89 29.62 -2.85
CA GLN A 11 22.00 28.99 -3.81
C GLN A 11 20.60 29.00 -3.24
N SER A 12 19.65 29.54 -4.01
CA SER A 12 18.24 29.58 -3.65
C SER A 12 17.79 28.18 -3.23
N GLU A 13 17.25 28.06 -2.03
CA GLU A 13 16.40 26.93 -1.65
C GLU A 13 15.33 26.78 -2.73
N ALA A 14 15.51 25.83 -3.63
CA ALA A 14 14.46 25.40 -4.52
C ALA A 14 13.29 25.03 -3.63
N SER A 15 12.19 25.80 -3.72
CA SER A 15 10.97 25.59 -2.96
C SER A 15 10.66 24.09 -2.95
N LYS A 16 10.84 23.42 -1.80
CA LYS A 16 10.34 22.05 -1.64
C LYS A 16 8.87 22.13 -2.02
N GLU A 17 8.45 21.41 -3.06
CA GLU A 17 7.03 21.31 -3.38
C GLU A 17 6.35 20.86 -2.08
N LYS A 18 5.49 21.73 -1.53
CA LYS A 18 4.83 21.44 -0.27
C LYS A 18 3.78 20.39 -0.57
N TYR A 19 4.02 19.17 -0.11
CA TYR A 19 3.05 18.08 -0.16
C TYR A 19 1.77 18.49 0.58
N ASN A 20 0.63 18.10 0.04
CA ASN A 20 -0.66 18.26 0.72
C ASN A 20 -0.78 17.28 1.89
N PHE A 21 -0.18 16.10 1.76
CA PHE A 21 -0.23 15.00 2.71
C PHE A 21 1.19 14.58 3.14
N PRO A 22 1.58 14.81 4.41
CA PRO A 22 2.88 14.37 4.92
C PRO A 22 3.07 12.85 4.85
N GLU A 23 1.99 12.08 4.84
CA GLU A 23 2.00 10.62 4.73
C GLU A 23 2.49 10.15 3.35
N ILE A 24 2.23 10.92 2.29
CA ILE A 24 2.77 10.65 0.95
C ILE A 24 4.23 11.12 0.87
N GLU A 25 4.54 12.27 1.48
CA GLU A 25 5.93 12.75 1.58
C GLU A 25 6.84 11.75 2.31
N ALA A 26 6.33 11.06 3.34
CA ALA A 26 7.06 10.06 4.10
C ALA A 26 7.54 8.87 3.25
N LEU A 27 6.89 8.58 2.10
CA LEU A 27 7.35 7.53 1.17
C LEU A 27 8.60 7.91 0.39
N ARG A 28 9.05 9.17 0.44
CA ARG A 28 10.05 9.72 -0.49
C ARG A 28 11.35 8.93 -0.51
N GLU A 29 11.95 8.71 0.65
CA GLU A 29 13.27 8.07 0.73
C GLU A 29 13.21 6.61 0.27
N ASP A 30 12.21 5.87 0.74
CA ASP A 30 11.99 4.48 0.39
C ASP A 30 11.69 4.29 -1.09
N MET A 31 10.85 5.16 -1.67
CA MET A 31 10.55 5.12 -3.11
C MET A 31 11.76 5.48 -3.97
N VAL A 32 12.60 6.43 -3.55
CA VAL A 32 13.87 6.73 -4.24
C VAL A 32 14.80 5.52 -4.18
N SER A 33 14.97 4.90 -3.01
CA SER A 33 15.77 3.70 -2.83
C SER A 33 15.26 2.54 -3.70
N LEU A 34 13.95 2.28 -3.65
CA LEU A 34 13.29 1.25 -4.46
C LEU A 34 13.53 1.47 -5.95
N CYS A 35 13.32 2.69 -6.44
CA CYS A 35 13.51 3.03 -7.85
C CYS A 35 14.98 2.91 -8.29
N ARG A 36 15.95 3.17 -7.42
CA ARG A 36 17.38 2.93 -7.71
C ARG A 36 17.66 1.44 -7.91
N LYS A 37 17.14 0.58 -7.03
CA LYS A 37 17.29 -0.88 -7.12
C LYS A 37 16.62 -1.42 -8.39
N MET A 38 15.47 -0.87 -8.77
CA MET A 38 14.71 -1.26 -9.95
C MET A 38 15.18 -0.61 -11.26
N LYS A 39 16.17 0.28 -11.22
CA LYS A 39 16.50 1.17 -12.34
C LYS A 39 16.74 0.43 -13.65
N VAL A 40 17.54 -0.64 -13.60
CA VAL A 40 17.87 -1.47 -14.77
C VAL A 40 16.60 -2.10 -15.37
N ALA A 41 15.76 -2.73 -14.55
CA ALA A 41 14.53 -3.37 -15.01
C ALA A 41 13.56 -2.38 -15.64
N ILE A 42 13.47 -1.16 -15.09
CA ILE A 42 12.66 -0.08 -15.65
C ILE A 42 13.24 0.42 -16.98
N ASP A 43 14.55 0.65 -17.05
CA ASP A 43 15.22 1.12 -18.28
C ASP A 43 15.09 0.10 -19.42
N GLU A 44 15.16 -1.19 -19.12
CA GLU A 44 14.98 -2.32 -20.04
C GLU A 44 13.51 -2.55 -20.47
N ARG A 45 12.56 -1.75 -19.98
CA ARG A 45 11.12 -1.88 -20.31
C ARG A 45 10.57 -3.25 -19.92
N ARG A 46 11.05 -3.85 -18.84
CA ARG A 46 10.73 -5.23 -18.47
C ARG A 46 9.23 -5.47 -18.31
N TYR A 47 8.56 -4.64 -17.52
CA TYR A 47 7.20 -4.91 -17.01
C TYR A 47 6.08 -4.59 -18.00
N THR A 48 5.19 -5.51 -18.33
CA THR A 48 3.99 -5.24 -19.16
C THR A 48 2.75 -4.96 -18.30
N ILE A 49 2.78 -5.40 -17.05
CA ILE A 49 1.68 -5.27 -16.11
C ILE A 49 2.17 -4.96 -14.69
N LEU A 50 1.47 -4.04 -14.03
CA LEU A 50 1.58 -3.79 -12.60
C LEU A 50 0.39 -4.44 -11.90
N VAL A 51 0.64 -5.23 -10.88
CA VAL A 51 -0.38 -5.82 -10.02
C VAL A 51 -0.15 -5.29 -8.61
N SER A 52 -1.20 -4.96 -7.88
CA SER A 52 -1.06 -4.42 -6.53
C SER A 52 -2.26 -4.74 -5.66
N ASP A 53 -2.07 -4.80 -4.34
CA ASP A 53 -3.17 -4.77 -3.40
C ASP A 53 -3.90 -3.41 -3.46
N GLU A 54 -5.21 -3.42 -3.23
CA GLU A 54 -6.07 -2.28 -3.58
C GLU A 54 -5.85 -1.02 -2.77
N VAL A 55 -5.39 -1.15 -1.52
CA VAL A 55 -5.27 -0.08 -0.54
C VAL A 55 -3.80 0.25 -0.33
N GLY A 56 -3.05 -0.64 0.33
CA GLY A 56 -1.65 -0.41 0.73
C GLY A 56 -0.75 -0.11 -0.45
N GLY A 57 -0.74 -1.00 -1.45
CA GLY A 57 0.13 -0.88 -2.61
C GLY A 57 -0.27 0.17 -3.64
N ARG A 58 -1.44 0.80 -3.51
CA ARG A 58 -2.00 1.62 -4.60
C ARG A 58 -1.22 2.90 -4.87
N ILE A 59 -0.87 3.66 -3.84
CA ILE A 59 -0.06 4.88 -4.01
C ILE A 59 1.33 4.54 -4.59
N PRO A 60 2.12 3.60 -4.02
CA PRO A 60 3.38 3.16 -4.62
C PRO A 60 3.25 2.73 -6.09
N THR A 61 2.21 1.96 -6.42
CA THR A 61 1.94 1.51 -7.80
C THR A 61 1.69 2.67 -8.74
N LEU A 62 0.91 3.66 -8.34
CA LEU A 62 0.62 4.83 -9.16
C LEU A 62 1.87 5.68 -9.40
N ILE A 63 2.75 5.81 -8.40
CA ILE A 63 4.05 6.47 -8.54
C ILE A 63 4.92 5.72 -9.55
N LEU A 64 5.11 4.41 -9.37
CA LEU A 64 5.89 3.56 -10.29
C LEU A 64 5.34 3.60 -11.71
N ARG A 65 4.02 3.54 -11.87
CA ARG A 65 3.36 3.63 -13.17
C ARG A 65 3.68 4.95 -13.87
N LYS A 66 3.65 6.09 -13.14
CA LYS A 66 3.99 7.40 -13.70
C LYS A 66 5.46 7.48 -14.10
N ILE A 67 6.37 6.95 -13.28
CA ILE A 67 7.80 6.87 -13.57
C ILE A 67 8.04 6.07 -14.86
N ILE A 68 7.52 4.84 -14.93
CA ILE A 68 7.69 3.96 -16.10
C ILE A 68 7.11 4.63 -17.36
N LYS A 69 5.92 5.23 -17.28
CA LYS A 69 5.30 5.93 -18.42
C LYS A 69 6.01 7.22 -18.82
N LYS A 70 6.71 7.90 -17.91
CA LYS A 70 7.52 9.06 -18.26
C LYS A 70 8.82 8.64 -18.97
N ILE A 71 9.41 7.52 -18.55
CA ILE A 71 10.63 6.98 -19.16
C ILE A 71 10.33 6.34 -20.52
N HIS A 72 9.21 5.62 -20.62
CA HIS A 72 8.75 4.91 -21.83
C HIS A 72 7.28 5.24 -22.15
N PRO A 73 6.98 6.42 -22.74
CA PRO A 73 5.62 6.88 -23.00
C PRO A 73 4.78 5.96 -23.89
N GLU A 74 5.43 5.33 -24.87
CA GLU A 74 4.84 4.42 -25.85
C GLU A 74 4.45 3.06 -25.27
N LYS A 75 5.03 2.68 -24.13
CA LYS A 75 4.88 1.35 -23.57
C LYS A 75 3.46 1.12 -23.08
N GLU A 76 2.77 0.12 -23.60
CA GLU A 76 1.52 -0.33 -23.00
C GLU A 76 1.81 -0.95 -21.62
N LEU A 77 1.15 -0.43 -20.59
CA LEU A 77 1.36 -0.85 -19.20
C LEU A 77 0.00 -0.99 -18.55
N ARG A 78 -0.42 -2.24 -18.37
CA ARG A 78 -1.65 -2.58 -17.65
C ARG A 78 -1.43 -2.39 -16.15
N THR A 79 -2.49 -2.05 -15.42
CA THR A 79 -2.44 -1.87 -13.97
C THR A 79 -3.69 -2.49 -13.36
N ILE A 80 -3.48 -3.49 -12.52
CA ILE A 80 -4.55 -4.24 -11.84
C ILE A 80 -4.40 -4.02 -10.35
N PHE A 81 -5.52 -3.69 -9.70
CA PHE A 81 -5.62 -3.60 -8.25
C PHE A 81 -6.51 -4.74 -7.77
N VAL A 82 -6.05 -5.52 -6.80
CA VAL A 82 -6.79 -6.67 -6.25
C VAL A 82 -7.29 -6.32 -4.86
N ALA A 83 -8.57 -6.57 -4.59
CA ALA A 83 -9.11 -6.42 -3.24
C ALA A 83 -8.62 -7.57 -2.35
N SER A 84 -7.54 -7.30 -1.59
CA SER A 84 -6.93 -8.31 -0.73
C SER A 84 -7.72 -8.57 0.56
N GLY A 85 -8.71 -7.72 0.86
CA GLY A 85 -9.55 -7.84 2.05
C GLY A 85 -8.83 -7.47 3.34
N GLN A 86 -9.59 -7.19 4.40
CA GLN A 86 -9.02 -7.06 5.76
C GLN A 86 -8.35 -8.39 6.18
N LYS A 87 -7.25 -8.33 6.93
CA LYS A 87 -6.47 -9.49 7.41
C LYS A 87 -5.98 -10.47 6.33
N SER A 88 -5.85 -10.05 5.08
CA SER A 88 -5.40 -10.93 3.98
C SER A 88 -6.38 -12.08 3.68
N ASP A 89 -7.68 -11.78 3.72
CA ASP A 89 -8.81 -12.64 3.31
C ASP A 89 -8.80 -13.04 1.82
N LEU A 90 -7.63 -13.01 1.17
CA LEU A 90 -7.44 -13.56 -0.15
C LEU A 90 -7.74 -15.07 -0.15
N PRO A 91 -8.48 -15.56 -1.17
CA PRO A 91 -8.80 -16.97 -1.32
C PRO A 91 -7.54 -17.83 -1.27
N ASP A 92 -7.56 -18.87 -0.44
CA ASP A 92 -6.47 -19.83 -0.38
C ASP A 92 -6.61 -20.90 -1.48
N TYR A 93 -5.51 -21.24 -2.16
CA TYR A 93 -5.50 -22.22 -3.23
C TYR A 93 -5.54 -23.66 -2.70
N ASP A 94 -5.09 -23.88 -1.47
CA ASP A 94 -5.11 -25.20 -0.82
C ASP A 94 -6.43 -25.44 -0.05
N SER A 95 -7.29 -24.42 0.05
CA SER A 95 -8.59 -24.50 0.71
C SER A 95 -9.69 -24.90 -0.27
N ASP A 96 -10.29 -26.08 -0.07
CA ASP A 96 -11.47 -26.51 -0.84
C ASP A 96 -12.64 -25.53 -0.73
N ARG A 97 -12.74 -24.81 0.40
CA ARG A 97 -13.76 -23.77 0.62
C ARG A 97 -13.58 -22.57 -0.32
N ASP A 98 -12.33 -22.22 -0.63
CA ASP A 98 -12.01 -20.98 -1.36
C ASP A 98 -11.81 -21.20 -2.86
N LYS A 99 -11.84 -22.46 -3.32
CA LYS A 99 -11.53 -22.89 -4.68
C LYS A 99 -12.21 -22.07 -5.78
N GLU A 100 -13.48 -21.72 -5.63
CA GLU A 100 -14.21 -20.92 -6.63
C GLU A 100 -13.81 -19.44 -6.60
N ASP A 101 -13.57 -18.86 -5.43
CA ASP A 101 -13.11 -17.48 -5.31
C ASP A 101 -11.65 -17.34 -5.75
N TYR A 102 -10.82 -18.36 -5.51
CA TYR A 102 -9.47 -18.45 -6.05
C TYR A 102 -9.48 -18.48 -7.59
N LYS A 103 -10.34 -19.29 -8.22
CA LYS A 103 -10.53 -19.26 -9.69
C LYS A 103 -10.96 -17.89 -10.21
N LYS A 104 -11.84 -17.18 -9.49
CA LYS A 104 -12.23 -15.82 -9.84
C LYS A 104 -11.05 -14.84 -9.74
N MET A 105 -10.22 -14.98 -8.71
CA MET A 105 -8.99 -14.18 -8.55
C MET A 105 -8.03 -14.40 -9.72
N VAL A 106 -7.72 -15.66 -10.01
CA VAL A 106 -6.88 -16.09 -11.14
C VAL A 106 -7.42 -15.51 -12.45
N LYS A 107 -8.72 -15.66 -12.70
CA LYS A 107 -9.36 -15.08 -13.90
C LYS A 107 -9.27 -13.55 -13.93
N TYR A 108 -9.47 -12.88 -12.80
CA TYR A 108 -9.41 -11.42 -12.72
C TYR A 108 -8.01 -10.87 -13.03
N LEU A 109 -6.96 -11.55 -12.57
CA LEU A 109 -5.58 -11.17 -12.86
C LEU A 109 -5.28 -11.18 -14.37
N SER A 110 -5.92 -12.05 -15.15
CA SER A 110 -5.92 -12.02 -16.64
C SER A 110 -4.53 -11.72 -17.25
N VAL A 111 -3.52 -12.49 -16.82
CA VAL A 111 -2.13 -12.39 -17.31
C VAL A 111 -1.87 -13.41 -18.42
N ASP A 112 -1.04 -13.02 -19.39
CA ASP A 112 -0.63 -13.83 -20.53
C ASP A 112 0.80 -14.36 -20.35
N PRO A 113 1.21 -15.45 -21.03
CA PRO A 113 2.58 -15.97 -20.96
C PRO A 113 3.67 -14.93 -21.27
N ASP A 114 3.44 -14.01 -22.20
CA ASP A 114 4.42 -12.99 -22.57
C ASP A 114 4.53 -11.85 -21.55
N ASP A 115 3.62 -11.81 -20.55
CA ASP A 115 3.66 -10.78 -19.54
C ASP A 115 4.84 -10.93 -18.59
N TYR A 116 5.46 -9.79 -18.33
CA TYR A 116 6.34 -9.64 -17.18
C TYR A 116 5.63 -8.80 -16.13
N VAL A 117 5.32 -9.42 -15.01
CA VAL A 117 4.53 -8.84 -13.94
C VAL A 117 5.44 -8.16 -12.93
N LEU A 118 5.05 -6.96 -12.49
CA LEU A 118 5.56 -6.38 -11.25
C LEU A 118 4.43 -6.34 -10.22
N LEU A 119 4.57 -7.13 -9.15
CA LEU A 119 3.67 -7.11 -8.00
C LEU A 119 4.15 -6.06 -7.00
N VAL A 120 3.35 -5.03 -6.75
CA VAL A 120 3.71 -3.85 -5.97
C VAL A 120 2.89 -3.78 -4.69
N THR A 121 3.55 -3.54 -3.56
CA THR A 121 2.90 -3.20 -2.29
C THR A 121 3.61 -2.05 -1.58
N GLN A 122 3.00 -1.50 -0.54
CA GLN A 122 3.67 -0.54 0.32
C GLN A 122 4.63 -1.26 1.25
N PHE A 123 4.11 -2.08 2.16
CA PHE A 123 4.95 -2.74 3.15
C PHE A 123 4.73 -4.25 3.18
N ILE A 124 5.80 -4.97 3.51
CA ILE A 124 5.76 -6.40 3.78
C ILE A 124 5.91 -6.60 5.29
N TYR A 125 4.83 -7.05 5.94
CA TYR A 125 4.84 -7.45 7.35
C TYR A 125 5.04 -8.97 7.47
N THR A 126 4.02 -9.79 7.23
CA THR A 126 4.17 -11.26 7.19
C THR A 126 4.47 -11.81 5.79
N GLY A 127 4.27 -11.03 4.74
CA GLY A 127 4.40 -11.50 3.35
C GLY A 127 3.24 -12.38 2.84
N HIS A 128 2.25 -12.72 3.68
CA HIS A 128 1.15 -13.62 3.33
C HIS A 128 0.32 -13.15 2.12
N THR A 129 -0.08 -11.87 2.08
CA THR A 129 -0.79 -11.29 0.93
C THR A 129 0.01 -11.43 -0.37
N ILE A 130 1.31 -11.12 -0.32
CA ILE A 130 2.19 -11.18 -1.48
C ILE A 130 2.39 -12.61 -1.95
N GLN A 131 2.58 -13.55 -1.02
CA GLN A 131 2.70 -14.96 -1.33
C GLN A 131 1.44 -15.48 -2.03
N LYS A 132 0.24 -15.21 -1.52
CA LYS A 132 -1.03 -15.63 -2.15
C LYS A 132 -1.20 -15.04 -3.55
N LEU A 133 -0.88 -13.75 -3.73
CA LEU A 133 -0.93 -13.12 -5.05
C LEU A 133 0.13 -13.68 -6.01
N ALA A 134 1.35 -13.90 -5.55
CA ALA A 134 2.43 -14.49 -6.35
C ALA A 134 2.07 -15.91 -6.81
N VAL A 135 1.50 -16.73 -5.92
CA VAL A 135 1.00 -18.07 -6.26
C VAL A 135 -0.16 -17.98 -7.25
N ALA A 136 -1.11 -17.06 -7.06
CA ALA A 136 -2.20 -16.85 -8.00
C ALA A 136 -1.69 -16.44 -9.40
N LEU A 137 -0.72 -15.54 -9.46
CA LEU A 137 -0.07 -15.13 -10.71
C LEU A 137 0.66 -16.29 -11.39
N GLY A 138 1.37 -17.11 -10.61
CA GLY A 138 2.01 -18.34 -11.10
C GLY A 138 1.01 -19.41 -11.57
N ALA A 139 -0.17 -19.51 -10.93
CA ALA A 139 -1.20 -20.46 -11.32
C ALA A 139 -1.92 -20.06 -12.63
N VAL A 140 -2.09 -18.76 -12.88
CA VAL A 140 -2.58 -18.26 -14.17
C VAL A 140 -1.56 -18.57 -15.28
N GLY A 141 -0.27 -18.54 -14.94
CA GLY A 141 0.80 -18.72 -15.89
C GLY A 141 1.89 -19.65 -15.40
N TYR A 142 1.76 -20.95 -15.72
CA TYR A 142 2.92 -21.84 -15.90
C TYR A 142 3.94 -21.33 -16.95
N HIS A 143 3.70 -20.14 -17.52
CA HIS A 143 4.46 -19.52 -18.59
C HIS A 143 4.64 -18.01 -18.46
N LEU A 144 4.39 -17.36 -17.31
CA LEU A 144 4.75 -15.94 -17.16
C LEU A 144 6.22 -15.74 -17.54
N ARG A 145 6.50 -14.73 -18.36
CA ARG A 145 7.87 -14.37 -18.74
C ARG A 145 8.71 -14.02 -17.51
N GLY A 146 8.08 -13.42 -16.51
CA GLY A 146 8.66 -13.22 -15.19
C GLY A 146 7.73 -12.52 -14.23
N LEU A 147 8.06 -12.63 -12.94
CA LEU A 147 7.37 -11.99 -11.83
C LEU A 147 8.41 -11.35 -10.92
N ASP A 148 8.42 -10.03 -10.85
CA ASP A 148 9.19 -9.29 -9.84
C ASP A 148 8.23 -8.76 -8.76
N ILE A 149 8.75 -8.54 -7.56
CA ILE A 149 8.02 -7.93 -6.45
C ILE A 149 8.69 -6.60 -6.08
N ALA A 150 7.90 -5.59 -5.77
CA ALA A 150 8.37 -4.31 -5.26
C ALA A 150 7.59 -3.91 -4.00
N ALA A 151 8.31 -3.58 -2.94
CA ALA A 151 7.76 -3.03 -1.71
C ALA A 151 8.49 -1.73 -1.36
N THR A 152 7.77 -0.72 -0.86
CA THR A 152 8.42 0.47 -0.32
C THR A 152 9.23 0.11 0.91
N THR A 153 8.67 -0.71 1.81
CA THR A 153 9.36 -1.16 3.02
C THR A 153 9.11 -2.64 3.35
N SER A 154 9.95 -3.20 4.21
CA SER A 154 9.66 -4.45 4.93
C SER A 154 9.90 -4.28 6.44
N PHE A 155 9.14 -5.02 7.23
CA PHE A 155 9.21 -5.01 8.68
C PHE A 155 9.95 -6.27 9.18
N HIS A 156 11.21 -6.10 9.62
CA HIS A 156 12.03 -7.19 10.20
C HIS A 156 12.19 -8.46 9.33
N ILE A 157 11.98 -8.35 8.01
CA ILE A 157 12.17 -9.46 7.07
C ILE A 157 13.06 -8.99 5.92
N SER A 158 14.13 -9.75 5.64
CA SER A 158 15.05 -9.51 4.54
C SER A 158 14.53 -10.05 3.20
N GLU A 159 15.20 -9.70 2.10
CA GLU A 159 14.91 -10.31 0.80
C GLU A 159 15.23 -11.82 0.80
N GLU A 160 16.33 -12.22 1.45
CA GLU A 160 16.69 -13.64 1.58
C GLU A 160 15.61 -14.43 2.33
N ASP A 161 15.13 -13.89 3.45
CA ASP A 161 14.08 -14.51 4.27
C ASP A 161 12.79 -14.78 3.49
N LEU A 162 12.35 -13.82 2.67
CA LEU A 162 11.16 -13.98 1.81
C LEU A 162 11.35 -15.09 0.76
N LYS A 163 12.56 -15.22 0.21
CA LYS A 163 12.89 -16.26 -0.79
C LYS A 163 13.00 -17.64 -0.17
N GLU A 164 13.43 -17.73 1.08
CA GLU A 164 13.51 -19.00 1.82
C GLU A 164 12.17 -19.38 2.45
N GLY A 165 11.18 -18.47 2.45
CA GLY A 165 9.91 -18.66 3.15
C GLY A 165 10.04 -18.52 4.66
N ILE A 166 11.16 -17.97 5.13
CA ILE A 166 11.48 -17.74 6.53
C ILE A 166 10.81 -16.42 6.93
N ILE A 167 9.52 -16.46 7.23
CA ILE A 167 8.83 -15.27 7.75
C ILE A 167 9.11 -15.23 9.25
N THR A 168 10.01 -14.35 9.72
CA THR A 168 10.47 -14.28 11.12
C THR A 168 9.94 -13.07 11.87
N SER A 169 8.80 -12.49 11.48
CA SER A 169 8.22 -11.39 12.26
C SER A 169 8.03 -11.88 13.71
N GLU A 170 8.91 -11.45 14.61
CA GLU A 170 8.92 -11.84 16.02
C GLU A 170 7.63 -11.41 16.74
N ASP A 171 6.81 -10.60 16.06
CA ASP A 171 5.57 -9.99 16.55
C ASP A 171 4.29 -10.80 16.28
N GLU A 172 4.35 -12.00 15.69
CA GLU A 172 3.17 -12.89 15.61
C GLU A 172 3.39 -14.20 16.38
N ASP A 173 2.65 -14.30 17.50
CA ASP A 173 2.18 -15.52 18.19
C ASP A 173 2.88 -16.00 19.48
N LYS A 174 3.00 -15.10 20.47
CA LYS A 174 2.92 -15.49 21.90
C LYS A 174 1.55 -15.20 22.55
N MET A 175 0.54 -14.80 21.79
CA MET A 175 -0.81 -14.59 22.32
C MET A 175 -1.87 -15.10 21.34
N TYR A 176 -2.20 -16.38 21.41
CA TYR A 176 -3.56 -16.89 21.63
C TYR A 176 -3.47 -18.41 21.82
N GLU A 177 -3.79 -18.83 23.03
CA GLU A 177 -3.86 -20.23 23.45
C GLU A 177 -4.92 -20.99 22.62
N GLY A 178 -4.54 -22.12 22.02
CA GLY A 178 -5.47 -23.24 21.89
C GLY A 178 -5.82 -23.80 20.50
N GLU A 179 -5.27 -23.31 19.39
CA GLU A 179 -5.42 -23.98 18.10
C GLU A 179 -4.05 -24.40 17.56
N GLU A 180 -3.93 -25.66 17.13
CA GLU A 180 -2.72 -26.25 16.56
C GLU A 180 -2.08 -25.30 15.56
N TYR A 181 -0.93 -24.79 15.95
CA TYR A 181 -0.07 -23.94 15.14
C TYR A 181 0.33 -24.75 13.90
N ILE A 182 -0.35 -24.52 12.77
CA ILE A 182 -0.02 -25.21 11.52
C ILE A 182 1.31 -24.63 11.02
N GLU A 183 2.42 -25.28 11.41
CA GLU A 183 3.78 -25.03 10.91
C GLU A 183 3.89 -25.08 9.36
N ASN A 184 2.83 -25.49 8.64
CA ASN A 184 2.82 -25.72 7.19
C ASN A 184 2.45 -24.51 6.29
N LEU A 185 2.21 -23.30 6.83
CA LEU A 185 1.69 -22.16 6.02
C LEU A 185 2.76 -21.20 5.47
N ARG A 186 4.01 -21.25 5.93
CA ARG A 186 5.07 -20.32 5.47
C ARG A 186 5.83 -20.94 4.29
N ARG A 187 5.34 -20.69 3.07
CA ARG A 187 6.02 -21.06 1.81
C ARG A 187 6.90 -19.93 1.26
N PRO A 188 7.99 -20.25 0.55
CA PRO A 188 8.74 -19.28 -0.26
C PRO A 188 7.86 -18.40 -1.13
N ILE A 189 8.19 -17.12 -1.24
CA ILE A 189 7.55 -16.24 -2.21
C ILE A 189 8.15 -16.51 -3.59
N PHE A 190 7.31 -16.93 -4.53
CA PHE A 190 7.71 -17.14 -5.93
C PHE A 190 7.89 -15.80 -6.65
N ALA A 191 9.14 -15.40 -6.92
CA ALA A 191 9.49 -14.25 -7.75
C ALA A 191 10.92 -14.38 -8.31
N ASN A 192 11.16 -13.74 -9.45
CA ASN A 192 12.50 -13.60 -10.05
C ASN A 192 13.37 -12.64 -9.24
N ASN A 193 12.82 -11.49 -8.83
CA ASN A 193 13.48 -10.51 -7.98
C ASN A 193 12.50 -9.94 -6.96
N ILE A 194 13.00 -9.55 -5.78
CA ILE A 194 12.22 -8.86 -4.75
C ILE A 194 12.95 -7.55 -4.42
N PHE A 195 12.36 -6.42 -4.77
CA PHE A 195 12.94 -5.11 -4.52
C PHE A 195 12.27 -4.46 -3.31
N ILE A 196 13.06 -4.14 -2.29
CA ILE A 196 12.58 -3.47 -1.07
C ILE A 196 13.26 -2.10 -0.97
N GLY A 197 12.49 -1.02 -0.83
CA GLY A 197 13.01 0.35 -0.71
C GLY A 197 13.80 0.57 0.59
N GLY A 198 13.15 0.35 1.73
CA GLY A 198 13.73 0.51 3.06
C GLY A 198 13.38 -0.61 4.04
N MET A 199 14.04 -0.62 5.18
CA MET A 199 13.73 -1.47 6.31
C MET A 199 13.35 -0.56 7.48
N SER A 200 12.06 -0.29 7.65
CA SER A 200 11.54 0.64 8.66
C SER A 200 10.09 0.29 9.02
N GLN A 201 9.62 0.86 10.12
CA GLN A 201 8.21 0.82 10.54
C GLN A 201 7.34 1.39 9.40
N SER A 202 6.19 0.76 9.14
CA SER A 202 5.26 1.22 8.10
C SER A 202 4.87 2.68 8.36
N THR A 203 4.46 3.40 7.31
CA THR A 203 3.76 4.68 7.52
C THR A 203 2.34 4.37 7.99
N GLU A 204 2.18 4.05 9.28
CA GLU A 204 0.92 3.66 9.93
C GLU A 204 -0.22 4.65 9.58
N GLU A 205 0.10 5.95 9.54
CA GLU A 205 -0.86 6.99 9.14
C GLU A 205 -1.29 6.91 7.67
N LEU A 206 -0.39 6.50 6.78
CA LEU A 206 -0.77 6.23 5.39
C LEU A 206 -1.67 4.99 5.30
N GLU A 207 -1.36 3.95 6.09
CA GLU A 207 -2.14 2.72 6.15
C GLU A 207 -3.60 3.01 6.55
N LYS A 208 -3.80 3.80 7.60
CA LYS A 208 -5.13 4.25 8.07
C LYS A 208 -5.88 5.05 7.01
N ARG A 209 -5.18 5.85 6.19
CA ARG A 209 -5.80 6.87 5.32
C ARG A 209 -5.82 6.53 3.84
N HIS A 210 -5.29 5.38 3.42
CA HIS A 210 -5.22 5.00 2.02
C HIS A 210 -6.57 5.03 1.32
N ASN A 211 -7.65 4.59 1.97
CA ASN A 211 -8.97 4.58 1.35
C ASN A 211 -9.39 5.98 0.89
N ARG A 212 -9.09 6.99 1.72
CA ARG A 212 -9.38 8.39 1.47
C ARG A 212 -8.49 8.98 0.37
N PHE A 213 -7.20 8.61 0.34
CA PHE A 213 -6.27 9.13 -0.67
C PHE A 213 -6.48 8.49 -2.05
N THR A 214 -6.83 7.21 -2.08
CA THR A 214 -6.95 6.44 -3.33
C THR A 214 -8.36 6.45 -3.91
N GLY A 215 -9.36 6.74 -3.07
CA GLY A 215 -10.78 6.75 -3.43
C GLY A 215 -11.40 5.36 -3.58
N VAL A 216 -10.71 4.31 -3.13
CA VAL A 216 -11.24 2.94 -3.07
C VAL A 216 -11.23 2.43 -1.64
N ALA A 217 -12.14 1.51 -1.32
CA ALA A 217 -12.23 0.92 0.02
C ALA A 217 -11.53 -0.42 0.07
N LYS A 218 -10.94 -0.75 1.22
CA LYS A 218 -10.65 -2.14 1.58
C LYS A 218 -11.96 -2.88 1.83
N GLU A 219 -12.25 -3.91 1.07
CA GLU A 219 -13.47 -4.69 1.33
C GLU A 219 -13.36 -5.55 2.59
N ARG A 220 -14.49 -5.73 3.30
CA ARG A 220 -14.59 -6.64 4.46
C ARG A 220 -14.57 -8.12 4.08
N LYS A 221 -14.87 -8.42 2.82
CA LYS A 221 -14.85 -9.77 2.25
C LYS A 221 -14.09 -9.68 0.93
N TYR A 222 -13.53 -10.80 0.50
CA TYR A 222 -12.88 -10.87 -0.80
C TYR A 222 -13.80 -10.39 -1.93
N ASN A 223 -13.24 -9.51 -2.77
CA ASN A 223 -13.79 -9.13 -4.06
C ASN A 223 -12.63 -9.11 -5.06
N PRO A 224 -12.73 -9.67 -6.27
CA PRO A 224 -11.64 -9.55 -7.25
C PRO A 224 -11.30 -8.09 -7.56
N SER A 225 -12.29 -7.19 -7.61
CA SER A 225 -12.10 -5.79 -8.00
C SER A 225 -12.39 -4.80 -6.87
N PRO A 226 -11.58 -3.74 -6.71
CA PRO A 226 -11.82 -2.70 -5.71
C PRO A 226 -13.12 -1.96 -5.98
N ILE A 227 -13.79 -1.55 -4.91
CA ILE A 227 -14.98 -0.69 -4.97
C ILE A 227 -14.64 0.76 -4.61
N LEU A 228 -15.41 1.69 -5.19
CA LEU A 228 -15.28 3.11 -4.86
C LEU A 228 -15.59 3.34 -3.39
N TYR A 229 -14.74 4.11 -2.71
CA TYR A 229 -14.88 4.38 -1.29
C TYR A 229 -16.22 5.03 -0.95
N THR A 230 -16.72 5.91 -1.82
CA THR A 230 -18.06 6.50 -1.67
C THR A 230 -19.19 5.46 -1.67
N LYS A 231 -19.13 4.45 -2.54
CA LYS A 231 -20.12 3.36 -2.59
C LYS A 231 -20.01 2.43 -1.38
N PHE A 232 -18.78 2.19 -0.91
CA PHE A 232 -18.56 1.45 0.32
C PHE A 232 -19.21 2.15 1.51
N LEU A 233 -18.96 3.45 1.67
CA LEU A 233 -19.51 4.26 2.76
C LEU A 233 -21.04 4.40 2.68
N GLU A 234 -21.61 4.42 1.47
CA GLU A 234 -23.07 4.36 1.30
C GLU A 234 -23.68 3.03 1.78
N LYS A 235 -22.97 1.92 1.58
CA LYS A 235 -23.45 0.59 1.94
C LYS A 235 -23.21 0.24 3.40
N TYR A 236 -22.06 0.62 3.94
CA TYR A 236 -21.59 0.16 5.25
C TYR A 236 -21.45 1.27 6.27
N GLY A 237 -21.55 2.54 5.88
CA GLY A 237 -21.33 3.66 6.78
C GLY A 237 -19.85 4.08 6.91
N LYS A 238 -19.56 5.01 7.81
CA LYS A 238 -18.22 5.58 8.07
C LYS A 238 -17.44 4.70 9.03
N ASP A 239 -16.51 3.89 8.53
CA ASP A 239 -15.59 3.15 9.37
C ASP A 239 -14.59 4.08 10.10
N MET A 240 -13.77 3.53 11.00
CA MET A 240 -12.81 4.33 11.77
C MET A 240 -11.78 5.02 10.85
N ASP A 241 -11.40 4.36 9.76
CA ASP A 241 -10.46 4.86 8.74
C ASP A 241 -10.98 6.11 7.99
N PHE A 242 -12.27 6.43 8.13
CA PHE A 242 -12.82 7.68 7.63
C PHE A 242 -12.39 8.90 8.44
N PHE A 243 -12.20 8.74 9.76
CA PHE A 243 -11.94 9.82 10.70
C PHE A 243 -10.43 10.05 10.86
N SER A 244 -10.00 11.30 11.02
CA SER A 244 -8.63 11.58 11.46
C SER A 244 -8.43 11.17 12.91
N ASP A 245 -7.17 11.02 13.33
CA ASP A 245 -6.82 10.79 14.73
C ASP A 245 -7.45 11.84 15.67
N GLU A 246 -7.49 13.12 15.29
CA GLU A 246 -8.15 14.14 16.12
C GLU A 246 -9.68 13.98 16.17
N GLU A 247 -10.30 13.51 15.09
CA GLU A 247 -11.74 13.22 15.06
C GLU A 247 -12.06 11.99 15.94
N LEU A 248 -11.26 10.92 15.84
CA LEU A 248 -11.39 9.73 16.70
C LEU A 248 -11.14 10.08 18.18
N LYS A 249 -10.10 10.87 18.49
CA LYS A 249 -9.84 11.36 19.85
C LYS A 249 -11.05 12.10 20.41
N LYS A 250 -11.70 12.96 19.61
CA LYS A 250 -12.93 13.64 20.04
C LYS A 250 -14.12 12.70 20.22
N ILE A 251 -14.31 11.72 19.34
CA ILE A 251 -15.40 10.74 19.43
C ILE A 251 -15.28 9.90 20.70
N PHE A 252 -14.07 9.43 21.00
CA PHE A 252 -13.80 8.56 22.14
C PHE A 252 -13.42 9.31 23.42
N GLY A 253 -13.28 10.64 23.37
CA GLY A 253 -12.89 11.46 24.52
C GLY A 253 -11.45 11.20 24.98
N LEU A 254 -10.56 10.88 24.05
CA LEU A 254 -9.14 10.66 24.31
C LEU A 254 -8.43 12.00 24.53
N GLU A 255 -7.65 12.06 25.59
CA GLU A 255 -6.91 13.24 26.03
C GLU A 255 -5.41 12.98 25.95
N GLU A 256 -4.65 14.06 25.80
CA GLU A 256 -3.19 13.99 25.78
C GLU A 256 -2.68 13.51 27.16
N GLY A 257 -1.93 12.41 27.17
CA GLY A 257 -1.43 11.77 28.40
C GLY A 257 -2.27 10.59 28.92
N ASP A 258 -3.37 10.23 28.24
CA ASP A 258 -4.05 8.96 28.54
C ASP A 258 -3.09 7.78 28.35
N SER A 259 -2.97 6.93 29.37
CA SER A 259 -2.24 5.66 29.24
C SER A 259 -2.97 4.71 28.30
N ALA A 260 -2.26 3.82 27.61
CA ALA A 260 -2.86 2.79 26.75
C ALA A 260 -3.94 1.97 27.49
N GLU A 261 -3.72 1.65 28.77
CA GLU A 261 -4.71 0.98 29.62
C GLU A 261 -6.00 1.81 29.75
N VAL A 262 -5.89 3.11 30.05
CA VAL A 262 -7.05 4.01 30.15
C VAL A 262 -7.78 4.13 28.82
N ILE A 263 -7.03 4.24 27.71
CA ILE A 263 -7.60 4.26 26.37
C ILE A 263 -8.42 2.98 26.16
N PHE A 264 -7.80 1.80 26.21
CA PHE A 264 -8.47 0.55 25.83
C PHE A 264 -9.56 0.08 26.79
N THR A 265 -9.47 0.40 28.08
CA THR A 265 -10.40 -0.15 29.09
C THR A 265 -11.49 0.83 29.53
N LYS A 266 -11.27 2.14 29.40
CA LYS A 266 -12.16 3.17 29.97
C LYS A 266 -12.70 4.17 28.96
N LYS A 267 -12.12 4.27 27.77
CA LYS A 267 -12.51 5.28 26.77
C LYS A 267 -12.87 4.62 25.43
N TRP A 268 -11.99 3.79 24.93
CA TRP A 268 -12.20 2.91 23.80
C TRP A 268 -13.14 1.77 24.18
N GLU A 269 -14.00 1.37 23.25
CA GLU A 269 -14.92 0.22 23.42
C GLU A 269 -15.93 0.29 24.58
N THR A 270 -16.06 1.40 25.30
CA THR A 270 -17.15 1.56 26.28
C THR A 270 -18.52 1.59 25.60
N PRO A 271 -19.59 1.05 26.22
CA PRO A 271 -20.92 1.02 25.62
C PRO A 271 -21.41 2.40 25.15
N GLU A 272 -21.14 3.45 25.92
CA GLU A 272 -21.52 4.82 25.60
C GLU A 272 -20.77 5.37 24.39
N ASN A 273 -19.44 5.19 24.34
CA ASN A 273 -18.65 5.70 23.21
C ASN A 273 -18.85 4.85 21.95
N MET A 274 -19.03 3.54 22.09
CA MET A 274 -19.42 2.67 20.97
C MET A 274 -20.81 3.01 20.45
N LYS A 275 -21.74 3.43 21.30
CA LYS A 275 -23.04 3.95 20.85
C LYS A 275 -22.89 5.25 20.07
N LYS A 276 -22.10 6.22 20.56
CA LYS A 276 -21.81 7.48 19.84
C LYS A 276 -21.12 7.21 18.50
N TYR A 277 -20.12 6.33 18.50
CA TYR A 277 -19.44 5.90 17.28
C TYR A 277 -20.43 5.24 16.31
N LYS A 278 -21.27 4.33 16.78
CA LYS A 278 -22.30 3.67 15.95
C LYS A 278 -23.29 4.66 15.32
N GLU A 279 -23.73 5.67 16.07
CA GLU A 279 -24.60 6.74 15.57
C GLU A 279 -23.94 7.61 14.48
N LEU A 280 -22.59 7.67 14.44
CA LEU A 280 -21.83 8.34 13.39
C LEU A 280 -21.52 7.40 12.22
N TYR A 281 -21.12 6.18 12.54
CA TYR A 281 -20.80 5.08 11.64
C TYR A 281 -21.97 4.78 10.72
N GLU A 282 -23.20 4.65 11.23
CA GLU A 282 -24.37 4.28 10.41
C GLU A 282 -24.85 5.38 9.45
N LYS A 283 -24.28 6.59 9.52
CA LYS A 283 -24.70 7.71 8.66
C LYS A 283 -23.93 7.69 7.33
N PRO A 284 -24.61 7.85 6.19
CA PRO A 284 -23.93 8.07 4.93
C PRO A 284 -23.18 9.41 4.92
N LEU A 285 -22.30 9.59 3.94
CA LEU A 285 -21.60 10.87 3.75
C LEU A 285 -22.55 12.01 3.41
N THR A 286 -22.36 13.17 4.06
CA THR A 286 -22.99 14.43 3.68
C THR A 286 -22.42 14.95 2.35
N ALA A 287 -23.07 15.96 1.77
CA ALA A 287 -22.61 16.58 0.53
C ALA A 287 -21.22 17.25 0.70
N GLU A 288 -21.01 17.91 1.84
CA GLU A 288 -19.74 18.55 2.21
C GLU A 288 -18.63 17.52 2.40
N GLU A 289 -18.92 16.40 3.06
CA GLU A 289 -17.95 15.31 3.25
C GLU A 289 -17.56 14.67 1.92
N ARG A 290 -18.51 14.45 1.01
CA ARG A 290 -18.24 13.96 -0.35
C ARG A 290 -17.35 14.91 -1.13
N LYS A 291 -17.62 16.22 -1.03
CA LYS A 291 -16.81 17.25 -1.69
C LYS A 291 -15.37 17.24 -1.14
N LYS A 292 -15.21 17.21 0.19
CA LYS A 292 -13.91 17.15 0.85
C LYS A 292 -13.12 15.89 0.45
N LEU A 293 -13.77 14.72 0.44
CA LEU A 293 -13.16 13.47 0.00
C LEU A 293 -12.65 13.58 -1.45
N MET A 294 -13.43 14.16 -2.35
CA MET A 294 -13.00 14.36 -3.74
C MET A 294 -11.83 15.34 -3.87
N GLU A 295 -11.81 16.39 -3.06
CA GLU A 295 -10.68 17.32 -2.98
C GLU A 295 -9.41 16.64 -2.47
N ASP A 296 -9.52 15.77 -1.46
CA ASP A 296 -8.40 15.02 -0.93
C ASP A 296 -7.83 14.03 -1.95
N ILE A 297 -8.68 13.29 -2.67
CA ILE A 297 -8.24 12.40 -3.75
C ILE A 297 -7.51 13.20 -4.84
N LYS A 298 -7.97 14.40 -5.16
CA LYS A 298 -7.31 15.27 -6.14
C LYS A 298 -5.92 15.69 -5.65
N LYS A 299 -5.82 16.18 -4.41
CA LYS A 299 -4.55 16.56 -3.78
C LYS A 299 -3.58 15.38 -3.67
N ALA A 300 -4.06 14.18 -3.36
CA ALA A 300 -3.23 12.99 -3.28
C ALA A 300 -2.64 12.63 -4.65
N ARG A 301 -3.39 12.84 -5.74
CA ARG A 301 -2.86 12.69 -7.11
C ARG A 301 -1.78 13.72 -7.43
N GLU A 302 -1.97 14.98 -7.00
CA GLU A 302 -0.97 16.05 -7.16
C GLU A 302 0.33 15.70 -6.42
N ASP A 303 0.23 15.18 -5.18
CA ASP A 303 1.37 14.72 -4.39
C ASP A 303 2.07 13.50 -5.02
N VAL A 304 1.31 12.54 -5.54
CA VAL A 304 1.86 11.40 -6.31
C VAL A 304 2.61 11.88 -7.55
N ASP A 305 2.09 12.90 -8.24
CA ASP A 305 2.75 13.52 -9.39
C ASP A 305 4.04 14.25 -8.98
N ALA A 306 4.01 14.99 -7.88
CA ALA A 306 5.18 15.66 -7.31
C ALA A 306 6.28 14.65 -6.96
N LEU A 307 5.94 13.60 -6.21
CA LEU A 307 6.90 12.58 -5.80
C LEU A 307 7.49 11.83 -7.00
N ALA A 308 6.67 11.48 -7.98
CA ALA A 308 7.16 10.86 -9.21
C ALA A 308 8.18 11.75 -9.94
N ARG A 309 7.95 13.06 -10.04
CA ARG A 309 8.91 14.03 -10.64
C ARG A 309 10.21 14.09 -9.84
N GLU A 310 10.12 14.16 -8.52
CA GLU A 310 11.30 14.20 -7.66
C GLU A 310 12.15 12.93 -7.78
N ILE A 311 11.52 11.76 -7.86
CA ILE A 311 12.22 10.48 -8.06
C ILE A 311 12.87 10.44 -9.44
N LEU A 312 12.16 10.84 -10.50
CA LEU A 312 12.71 10.94 -11.86
C LEU A 312 13.95 11.83 -11.91
N LYS A 313 13.92 12.97 -11.21
CA LYS A 313 15.07 13.86 -11.07
C LYS A 313 16.20 13.18 -10.30
N SER A 314 15.90 12.50 -9.21
CA SER A 314 16.90 11.93 -8.29
C SER A 314 17.56 10.64 -8.80
N VAL A 315 16.87 9.86 -9.62
CA VAL A 315 17.33 8.53 -10.08
C VAL A 315 17.68 8.51 -11.58
N TRP A 316 17.01 9.34 -12.38
CA TRP A 316 17.23 9.42 -13.84
C TRP A 316 17.73 10.78 -14.33
N ASN A 317 17.92 11.78 -13.47
CA ASN A 317 18.24 13.15 -13.86
C ASN A 317 17.25 13.74 -14.90
N LYS A 318 15.96 13.34 -14.83
CA LYS A 318 14.89 13.80 -15.73
C LYS A 318 13.92 14.75 -15.04
N THR A 319 13.32 15.68 -15.81
CA THR A 319 12.34 16.67 -15.33
C THR A 319 10.90 16.38 -15.77
#